data_AF-A0AAD7I0E5-F1
#
_entry.id   AF-A0AAD7I0E5-F1
#
_cell.length_a   1.000
_cell.length_b   1.000
_cell.length_c   1.000
_cell.angle_alpha   90.00
_cell.angle_beta   90.00
_cell.angle_gamma   90.00
#
_symmetry.space_group_name_H-M   'P 1'
#
loop_
_entity.id
_entity.type
_entity.pdbx_description
1 polymer ?
#
loop_
_entity_poly.entity_id
_entity_poly.type
_entity_poly.pdbx_seq_one_letter_code
_entity_poly.pdbx_strand_id
1 'polypeptide(L)'
;MCWPRVFCCRCPGPSSFPGPPALRFGKYPRRPARPPASFIWTPPPNLRFNNNINAQPPDPVIPRTPWDKRRRVRFADDPPVLIEAPPSPCETMVSFTPPMMMTPPAMCPHAHVSPELCSPRGSHPYLDWDITQFPSSARLFTSTHSHTAATLDGPATFPPTHLLTLSFADNPAHLHWECQWGPIFVRAQGLRSITVEDVLDAIYQYFNQPLGPADFATVSPPAWNLISDSYYQRLPRSPNLRAYDVRRGALRLDVLNGATKFSGLQPVGRDYFRLMLSA
;
A
#
# COMPACT_ATOMS: atom_id res chain seq x y z
N MET A 1 -13.27 -17.76 -16.50
CA MET A 1 -13.03 -16.46 -15.83
C MET A 1 -11.68 -15.91 -16.28
N CYS A 2 -11.70 -14.99 -17.25
CA CYS A 2 -10.49 -14.34 -17.74
C CYS A 2 -10.17 -13.14 -16.85
N TRP A 3 -9.01 -13.19 -16.18
CA TRP A 3 -8.47 -12.00 -15.52
C TRP A 3 -8.19 -10.93 -16.59
N PRO A 4 -8.55 -9.65 -16.36
CA PRO A 4 -8.16 -8.59 -17.28
C PRO A 4 -6.62 -8.54 -17.31
N ARG A 5 -6.05 -8.60 -18.52
CA ARG A 5 -4.62 -8.39 -18.76
C ARG A 5 -4.23 -7.04 -18.16
N VAL A 6 -3.53 -7.07 -17.04
CA VAL A 6 -2.84 -5.90 -16.48
C VAL A 6 -1.83 -5.47 -17.55
N PHE A 7 -2.03 -4.30 -18.12
CA PHE A 7 -1.03 -3.67 -18.98
C PHE A 7 0.22 -3.44 -18.12
N CYS A 8 1.25 -4.27 -18.30
CA CYS A 8 2.59 -3.95 -17.83
C CYS A 8 2.99 -2.65 -18.52
N CYS A 9 2.92 -1.53 -17.80
CA CYS A 9 3.52 -0.28 -18.23
C CYS A 9 4.99 -0.53 -18.51
N ARG A 10 5.37 -0.48 -19.79
CA ARG A 10 6.75 -0.56 -20.23
C ARG A 10 7.43 0.72 -19.74
N CYS A 11 8.27 0.63 -18.70
CA CYS A 11 9.00 1.79 -18.20
C CYS A 11 9.81 2.43 -19.34
N PRO A 12 9.66 3.73 -19.63
CA PRO A 12 10.49 4.40 -20.61
C PRO A 12 11.94 4.39 -20.12
N GLY A 13 12.86 4.04 -21.02
CA GLY A 13 14.30 4.06 -20.74
C GLY A 13 14.81 5.47 -20.41
N PRO A 14 15.98 5.57 -19.76
CA PRO A 14 16.51 6.83 -19.25
C PRO A 14 16.79 7.82 -20.39
N SER A 15 15.98 8.86 -20.50
CA SER A 15 16.24 10.01 -21.35
C SER A 15 17.29 10.91 -20.69
N SER A 16 18.42 11.09 -21.35
CA SER A 16 19.51 11.99 -20.96
C SER A 16 19.02 13.44 -20.95
N PHE A 17 18.82 14.01 -19.76
CA PHE A 17 18.54 15.44 -19.60
C PHE A 17 19.85 16.23 -19.50
N PRO A 18 19.96 17.41 -20.17
CA PRO A 18 21.09 18.31 -19.99
C PRO A 18 21.03 18.96 -18.59
N GLY A 19 22.18 18.96 -17.90
CA GLY A 19 22.30 19.45 -16.53
C GLY A 19 22.07 20.97 -16.40
N PRO A 20 21.61 21.44 -15.23
CA PRO A 20 21.36 22.87 -14.99
C PRO A 20 22.67 23.66 -14.82
N PRO A 21 22.65 24.98 -15.09
CA PRO A 21 23.81 25.86 -14.89
C PRO A 21 24.14 26.05 -13.41
N ALA A 22 25.44 26.09 -13.11
CA ALA A 22 25.99 26.22 -11.78
C ALA A 22 25.64 27.55 -11.11
N LEU A 23 24.85 27.51 -10.03
CA LEU A 23 24.62 28.64 -9.14
C LEU A 23 25.79 28.81 -8.17
N ARG A 24 26.38 30.01 -8.14
CA ARG A 24 27.39 30.42 -7.16
C ARG A 24 26.75 30.61 -5.79
N PHE A 25 27.09 29.74 -4.83
CA PHE A 25 26.64 29.85 -3.45
C PHE A 25 27.53 30.81 -2.64
N GLY A 26 26.88 31.81 -2.03
CA GLY A 26 27.43 32.64 -0.98
C GLY A 26 27.60 31.88 0.35
N LYS A 27 28.48 32.42 1.19
CA LYS A 27 28.98 31.88 2.47
C LYS A 27 27.86 31.35 3.39
N TYR A 28 27.83 30.04 3.63
CA TYR A 28 27.07 29.41 4.72
C TYR A 28 27.86 29.40 6.03
N PRO A 29 27.19 29.44 7.20
CA PRO A 29 27.82 29.26 8.50
C PRO A 29 28.37 27.84 8.68
N ARG A 30 29.41 27.72 9.52
CA ARG A 30 30.20 26.50 9.75
C ARG A 30 29.32 25.30 10.14
N ARG A 31 29.46 24.20 9.38
CA ARG A 31 28.93 22.87 9.70
C ARG A 31 29.41 22.41 11.09
N PRO A 32 28.58 21.72 11.89
CA PRO A 32 29.05 20.92 13.01
C PRO A 32 29.91 19.76 12.51
N ALA A 33 30.88 19.36 13.34
CA ALA A 33 31.93 18.40 13.02
C ALA A 33 31.38 17.08 12.47
N ARG A 34 32.01 16.60 11.40
CA ARG A 34 31.84 15.23 10.88
C ARG A 34 32.12 14.23 12.02
N PRO A 35 31.25 13.24 12.29
CA PRO A 35 31.66 12.07 13.04
C PRO A 35 32.76 11.34 12.26
N PRO A 36 33.70 10.66 12.95
CA PRO A 36 34.82 10.00 12.29
C PRO A 36 34.33 8.95 11.29
N ALA A 37 34.95 8.98 10.10
CA ALA A 37 34.83 7.93 9.11
C ALA A 37 35.36 6.61 9.69
N SER A 38 34.76 5.51 9.23
CA SER A 38 35.01 4.10 9.57
C SER A 38 34.45 3.60 10.91
N PHE A 39 33.12 3.44 10.97
CA PHE A 39 32.54 2.33 11.71
C PHE A 39 32.43 1.14 10.74
N ILE A 40 33.54 0.42 10.56
CA ILE A 40 33.48 -0.91 9.94
C ILE A 40 32.80 -1.79 10.98
N TRP A 41 31.51 -2.03 10.82
CA TRP A 41 30.80 -2.98 11.65
C TRP A 41 31.24 -4.38 11.24
N THR A 42 32.24 -4.92 11.93
CA THR A 42 32.50 -6.36 11.95
C THR A 42 31.40 -7.01 12.78
N PRO A 43 30.63 -7.97 12.23
CA PRO A 43 29.66 -8.73 13.02
C PRO A 43 30.38 -9.38 14.21
N PRO A 44 29.72 -9.46 15.39
CA PRO A 44 30.33 -10.09 16.56
C PRO A 44 30.72 -11.55 16.24
N PRO A 45 31.96 -11.99 16.55
CA PRO A 45 32.50 -13.29 16.11
C PRO A 45 31.85 -14.54 16.77
N ASN A 46 30.71 -14.41 17.45
CA ASN A 46 30.10 -15.48 18.23
C ASN A 46 28.59 -15.68 18.00
N LEU A 47 28.05 -15.33 16.84
CA LEU A 47 26.84 -15.99 16.33
C LEU A 47 27.25 -17.31 15.66
N ARG A 48 27.79 -18.24 16.46
CA ARG A 48 27.82 -19.65 16.06
C ARG A 48 26.38 -20.12 15.99
N PHE A 49 25.82 -20.12 14.79
CA PHE A 49 24.68 -20.97 14.47
C PHE A 49 25.09 -22.39 14.83
N ASN A 50 24.56 -22.89 15.94
CA ASN A 50 24.75 -24.26 16.35
C ASN A 50 24.04 -25.13 15.31
N ASN A 51 24.78 -25.63 14.32
CA ASN A 51 24.31 -26.51 13.25
C ASN A 51 24.03 -27.92 13.79
N ASN A 52 23.26 -28.02 14.88
CA ASN A 52 22.74 -29.30 15.33
C ASN A 52 21.50 -29.65 14.47
N ILE A 53 21.76 -30.17 13.27
CA ILE A 53 20.78 -30.50 12.23
C ILE A 53 19.88 -31.70 12.60
N ASN A 54 20.09 -32.37 13.74
CA ASN A 54 19.32 -33.57 14.12
C ASN A 54 18.33 -33.39 15.28
N ALA A 55 18.13 -32.18 15.79
CA ALA A 55 17.03 -31.92 16.72
C ALA A 55 15.89 -31.27 15.94
N GLN A 56 14.92 -32.07 15.51
CA GLN A 56 13.64 -31.57 15.03
C GLN A 56 13.04 -30.74 16.19
N PRO A 57 12.92 -29.41 16.07
CA PRO A 57 12.30 -28.63 17.13
C PRO A 57 10.87 -29.15 17.32
N PRO A 58 10.36 -29.23 18.56
CA PRO A 58 8.95 -29.52 18.75
C PRO A 58 8.17 -28.52 17.91
N ASP A 59 7.23 -29.03 17.09
CA ASP A 59 6.43 -28.20 16.21
C ASP A 59 5.93 -27.00 17.02
N PRO A 60 6.21 -25.76 16.58
CA PRO A 60 5.71 -24.61 17.30
C PRO A 60 4.19 -24.76 17.34
N VAL A 61 3.66 -24.91 18.56
CA VAL A 61 2.23 -24.76 18.82
C VAL A 61 1.94 -23.29 18.52
N ILE A 62 1.71 -22.98 17.25
CA ILE A 62 1.23 -21.67 16.82
C ILE A 62 -0.15 -21.58 17.48
N PRO A 63 -0.37 -20.69 18.48
CA PRO A 63 -1.71 -20.47 18.98
C PRO A 63 -2.53 -20.04 17.77
N ARG A 64 -3.52 -20.85 17.39
CA ARG A 64 -4.47 -20.52 16.33
C ARG A 64 -5.02 -19.16 16.68
N THR A 65 -4.60 -18.13 15.94
CA THR A 65 -5.17 -16.81 16.13
C THR A 65 -6.67 -16.92 15.81
N PRO A 66 -7.54 -16.18 16.50
CA PRO A 66 -8.99 -16.26 16.29
C PRO A 66 -9.45 -16.04 14.83
N TRP A 67 -8.56 -15.53 13.98
CA TRP A 67 -8.83 -15.12 12.60
C TRP A 67 -8.77 -16.24 11.57
N ASP A 68 -8.18 -17.40 11.89
CA ASP A 68 -8.01 -18.52 10.94
C ASP A 68 -9.32 -19.30 10.66
N LYS A 69 -10.42 -18.98 11.36
CA LYS A 69 -11.70 -19.70 11.26
C LYS A 69 -12.65 -19.21 10.17
N ARG A 70 -12.35 -18.15 9.42
CA ARG A 70 -13.30 -17.55 8.44
C ARG A 70 -13.03 -17.87 6.97
N ARG A 71 -12.07 -18.75 6.64
CA ARG A 71 -11.75 -19.14 5.25
C ARG A 71 -12.08 -20.61 4.96
N ARG A 72 -13.37 -20.97 4.93
CA ARG A 72 -13.87 -22.11 4.13
C ARG A 72 -15.31 -21.84 3.69
N VAL A 73 -15.48 -20.96 2.72
CA VAL A 73 -16.68 -21.05 1.87
C VAL A 73 -16.39 -22.17 0.88
N ARG A 74 -17.05 -23.31 1.08
CA ARG A 74 -17.05 -24.39 0.08
C ARG A 74 -17.83 -23.84 -1.12
N PHE A 75 -17.15 -23.63 -2.24
CA PHE A 75 -17.83 -23.48 -3.52
C PHE A 75 -18.41 -24.86 -3.85
N ALA A 76 -19.74 -24.96 -3.82
CA ALA A 76 -20.43 -26.11 -4.37
C ALA A 76 -20.27 -26.05 -5.89
N ASP A 77 -19.76 -27.14 -6.45
CA ASP A 77 -19.68 -27.38 -7.89
C ASP A 77 -21.08 -27.67 -8.43
N ASP A 78 -21.84 -26.64 -8.78
CA ASP A 78 -23.07 -26.81 -9.57
C ASP A 78 -22.71 -26.90 -11.07
N PRO A 79 -23.19 -27.93 -11.80
CA PRO A 79 -22.95 -28.08 -13.22
C PRO A 79 -23.66 -26.99 -14.04
N PRO A 80 -23.08 -26.55 -15.18
CA PRO A 80 -23.67 -25.51 -16.01
C PRO A 80 -24.96 -25.98 -16.68
N VAL A 81 -26.07 -25.28 -16.38
CA VAL A 81 -27.35 -25.44 -17.08
C VAL A 81 -27.24 -24.80 -18.47
N LEU A 82 -27.36 -25.61 -19.51
CA LEU A 82 -27.50 -25.17 -20.91
C LEU A 82 -28.89 -24.55 -21.09
N ILE A 83 -28.96 -23.22 -21.19
CA ILE A 83 -30.17 -22.49 -21.55
C ILE A 83 -30.19 -22.37 -23.09
N GLU A 84 -31.14 -23.03 -23.73
CA GLU A 84 -31.42 -22.90 -25.16
C GLU A 84 -31.90 -21.48 -25.48
N ALA A 85 -31.29 -20.88 -26.51
CA ALA A 85 -31.64 -19.55 -26.97
C ALA A 85 -32.96 -19.58 -27.77
N PRO A 86 -33.91 -18.66 -27.50
CA PRO A 86 -35.13 -18.55 -28.29
C PRO A 86 -34.83 -18.04 -29.72
N PRO A 87 -35.63 -18.48 -30.72
CA PRO A 87 -35.45 -18.08 -32.10
C PRO A 87 -35.74 -16.59 -32.30
N SER A 88 -34.89 -15.92 -33.06
CA SER A 88 -35.03 -14.52 -33.48
C SER A 88 -36.30 -14.31 -34.32
N PRO A 89 -37.16 -13.36 -33.97
CA PRO A 89 -38.11 -12.81 -34.92
C PRO A 89 -37.41 -11.76 -35.78
N CYS A 90 -37.34 -12.05 -37.08
CA CYS A 90 -37.26 -11.04 -38.12
C CYS A 90 -38.58 -10.26 -38.10
N GLU A 91 -38.53 -8.92 -38.04
CA GLU A 91 -39.27 -8.06 -38.96
C GLU A 91 -38.91 -6.58 -38.73
N THR A 92 -38.36 -6.00 -39.79
CA THR A 92 -37.88 -4.63 -39.87
C THR A 92 -39.06 -3.70 -40.12
N MET A 93 -39.48 -2.96 -39.10
CA MET A 93 -40.25 -1.74 -39.30
C MET A 93 -39.32 -0.53 -39.18
N VAL A 94 -39.21 0.22 -40.29
CA VAL A 94 -38.43 1.45 -40.39
C VAL A 94 -39.18 2.55 -39.62
N SER A 95 -38.91 2.64 -38.32
CA SER A 95 -39.41 3.73 -37.48
C SER A 95 -38.49 4.95 -37.63
N PHE A 96 -39.04 6.05 -38.13
CA PHE A 96 -38.37 7.35 -38.14
C PHE A 96 -38.12 7.81 -36.71
N THR A 97 -36.91 7.57 -36.19
CA THR A 97 -36.47 8.16 -34.92
C THR A 97 -36.25 9.66 -35.10
N PRO A 98 -36.88 10.53 -34.30
CA PRO A 98 -36.58 11.95 -34.31
C PRO A 98 -35.10 12.17 -33.98
N PRO A 99 -34.48 13.27 -34.45
CA PRO A 99 -33.08 13.57 -34.18
C PRO A 99 -32.87 13.62 -32.67
N MET A 100 -32.18 12.61 -32.14
CA MET A 100 -31.84 12.53 -30.72
C MET A 100 -31.01 13.76 -30.38
N MET A 101 -31.59 14.67 -29.59
CA MET A 101 -30.83 15.72 -28.93
C MET A 101 -29.73 15.02 -28.14
N MET A 102 -28.47 15.23 -28.51
CA MET A 102 -27.33 14.64 -27.83
C MET A 102 -27.37 15.06 -26.37
N THR A 103 -27.85 14.16 -25.52
CA THR A 103 -27.80 14.36 -24.08
C THR A 103 -26.32 14.44 -23.73
N PRO A 104 -25.84 15.53 -23.11
CA PRO A 104 -24.44 15.65 -22.76
C PRO A 104 -24.05 14.41 -21.95
N PRO A 105 -22.88 13.80 -22.24
CA PRO A 105 -22.45 12.60 -21.54
C PRO A 105 -22.51 12.88 -20.05
N ALA A 106 -23.30 12.09 -19.33
CA ALA A 106 -23.45 12.22 -17.89
C ALA A 106 -22.05 12.16 -17.27
N MET A 107 -21.56 13.30 -16.78
CA MET A 107 -20.29 13.35 -16.06
C MET A 107 -20.45 12.43 -14.86
N CYS A 108 -19.78 11.29 -14.89
CA CYS A 108 -19.78 10.38 -13.76
C CYS A 108 -19.26 11.17 -12.55
N PRO A 109 -20.05 11.28 -11.45
CA PRO A 109 -19.59 11.97 -10.27
C PRO A 109 -18.27 11.32 -9.83
N HIS A 110 -17.24 12.15 -9.66
CA HIS A 110 -15.95 11.67 -9.20
C HIS A 110 -16.14 11.09 -7.79
N ALA A 111 -15.56 9.92 -7.53
CA ALA A 111 -15.62 9.34 -6.20
C ALA A 111 -14.92 10.29 -5.23
N HIS A 112 -15.65 10.75 -4.22
CA HIS A 112 -15.10 11.56 -3.15
C HIS A 112 -14.55 10.64 -2.07
N VAL A 113 -13.33 10.90 -1.61
CA VAL A 113 -12.73 10.21 -0.47
C VAL A 113 -13.35 10.75 0.83
N SER A 114 -13.57 9.89 1.83
CA SER A 114 -13.99 10.34 3.17
C SER A 114 -13.03 11.43 3.67
N PRO A 115 -13.52 12.49 4.35
CA PRO A 115 -12.65 13.53 4.91
C PRO A 115 -11.53 12.98 5.81
N GLU A 116 -11.72 11.84 6.48
CA GLU A 116 -10.66 11.22 7.30
C GLU A 116 -9.49 10.69 6.45
N LEU A 117 -9.77 10.24 5.23
CA LEU A 117 -8.77 9.72 4.31
C LEU A 117 -8.23 10.81 3.36
N CYS A 118 -8.94 11.93 3.22
CA CYS A 118 -8.52 13.05 2.39
C CYS A 118 -7.75 14.07 3.25
N SER A 119 -6.43 14.05 3.22
CA SER A 119 -5.63 14.97 4.06
C SER A 119 -4.49 15.63 3.28
N PRO A 120 -4.77 16.65 2.45
CA PRO A 120 -3.70 17.54 2.03
C PRO A 120 -3.06 18.15 3.27
N ARG A 121 -1.72 18.05 3.37
CA ARG A 121 -0.95 18.63 4.49
C ARG A 121 -1.40 20.08 4.73
N GLY A 122 -1.94 20.34 5.93
CA GLY A 122 -2.41 21.67 6.33
C GLY A 122 -3.94 21.85 6.36
N SER A 123 -4.74 20.86 5.96
CA SER A 123 -6.18 20.88 6.20
C SER A 123 -6.54 20.11 7.47
N HIS A 124 -7.43 20.67 8.29
CA HIS A 124 -8.06 19.97 9.41
C HIS A 124 -9.52 19.62 9.07
N PRO A 125 -10.04 18.48 9.54
CA PRO A 125 -9.34 17.43 10.29
C PRO A 125 -8.44 16.55 9.39
N TYR A 126 -7.42 15.90 9.96
CA TYR A 126 -6.62 14.89 9.25
C TYR A 126 -6.36 13.66 10.12
N LEU A 127 -6.12 12.52 9.49
CA LEU A 127 -5.80 11.27 10.18
C LEU A 127 -4.29 11.17 10.43
N ASP A 128 -3.88 11.21 11.71
CA ASP A 128 -2.52 10.91 12.13
C ASP A 128 -2.38 9.41 12.39
N TRP A 129 -1.63 8.75 11.52
CA TRP A 129 -1.37 7.33 11.62
C TRP A 129 0.00 6.97 11.05
N ASP A 130 0.66 6.03 11.71
CA ASP A 130 1.95 5.48 11.32
C ASP A 130 1.74 4.03 10.87
N ILE A 131 2.14 3.70 9.65
CA ILE A 131 1.97 2.37 9.05
C ILE A 131 2.72 1.29 9.84
N THR A 132 3.71 1.67 10.65
CA THR A 132 4.40 0.74 11.56
C THR A 132 3.51 0.25 12.70
N GLN A 133 2.39 0.94 12.97
CA GLN A 133 1.43 0.60 14.03
C GLN A 133 0.13 0.05 13.43
N PHE A 134 -0.62 -0.68 14.27
CA PHE A 134 -1.94 -1.18 13.87
C PHE A 134 -2.91 -0.04 13.56
N PRO A 135 -3.86 -0.20 12.61
CA PRO A 135 -4.86 0.82 12.29
C PRO A 135 -5.68 1.34 13.47
N SER A 136 -5.89 0.54 14.51
CA SER A 136 -6.56 0.95 15.75
C SER A 136 -5.82 2.04 16.55
N SER A 137 -4.53 2.28 16.25
CA SER A 137 -3.77 3.39 16.82
C SER A 137 -4.00 4.73 16.11
N ALA A 138 -4.68 4.73 14.96
CA ALA A 138 -4.96 5.95 14.21
C ALA A 138 -5.74 6.97 15.07
N ARG A 139 -5.40 8.24 14.91
CA ARG A 139 -6.02 9.36 15.64
C ARG A 139 -6.48 10.41 14.65
N LEU A 140 -7.63 11.02 14.92
CA LEU A 140 -8.08 12.18 14.14
C LEU A 140 -7.56 13.44 14.82
N PHE A 141 -6.82 14.26 14.07
CA PHE A 141 -6.35 15.54 14.52
C PHE A 141 -7.32 16.63 14.06
N THR A 142 -8.04 17.23 15.01
CA THR A 142 -8.97 18.34 14.74
C THR A 142 -8.28 19.69 14.91
N SER A 143 -8.87 20.77 14.35
CA SER A 143 -8.30 22.13 14.43
C SER A 143 -8.08 22.63 15.87
N THR A 144 -8.85 22.11 16.83
CA THR A 144 -8.75 22.40 18.27
C THR A 144 -7.53 21.76 18.95
N HIS A 145 -6.60 21.17 18.21
CA HIS A 145 -5.40 20.48 18.72
C HIS A 145 -5.72 19.31 19.65
N SER A 146 -6.97 18.83 19.63
CA SER A 146 -7.42 17.67 20.37
C SER A 146 -7.31 16.44 19.48
N HIS A 147 -6.65 15.40 19.98
CA HIS A 147 -6.69 14.08 19.35
C HIS A 147 -7.96 13.37 19.79
N THR A 148 -8.83 13.02 18.85
CA THR A 148 -9.96 12.14 19.09
C THR A 148 -9.71 10.78 18.47
N ALA A 149 -10.35 9.73 19.01
CA ALA A 149 -10.39 8.44 18.35
C ALA A 149 -11.07 8.61 16.99
N ALA A 150 -10.43 8.16 15.92
CA ALA A 150 -11.00 8.22 14.58
C ALA A 150 -12.13 7.19 14.46
N THR A 151 -13.26 7.58 13.86
CA THR A 151 -14.35 6.66 13.55
C THR A 151 -13.99 5.90 12.28
N LEU A 152 -13.46 4.68 12.40
CA LEU A 152 -12.97 3.92 11.24
C LEU A 152 -14.08 3.10 10.53
N ASP A 153 -15.26 2.99 11.14
CA ASP A 153 -16.39 2.21 10.62
C ASP A 153 -17.16 2.90 9.48
N GLY A 154 -16.87 4.18 9.22
CA GLY A 154 -17.51 4.96 8.16
C GLY A 154 -17.10 4.51 6.75
N PRO A 155 -17.92 4.78 5.72
CA PRO A 155 -17.58 4.45 4.34
C PRO A 155 -16.35 5.23 3.88
N ALA A 156 -15.40 4.57 3.20
CA ALA A 156 -14.17 5.20 2.73
C ALA A 156 -14.38 6.18 1.58
N THR A 157 -15.45 6.00 0.80
CA THR A 157 -15.77 6.83 -0.37
C THR A 157 -17.25 7.22 -0.40
N PHE A 158 -17.53 8.31 -1.11
CA PHE A 158 -18.87 8.75 -1.47
C PHE A 158 -18.94 8.98 -3.00
N PRO A 159 -19.75 8.21 -3.75
CA PRO A 159 -20.62 7.13 -3.27
C PRO A 159 -19.82 5.93 -2.70
N PRO A 160 -20.42 5.11 -1.81
CA PRO A 160 -19.76 3.93 -1.28
C PRO A 160 -19.39 2.92 -2.37
N THR A 161 -18.19 2.37 -2.31
CA THR A 161 -17.65 1.43 -3.30
C THR A 161 -17.28 0.09 -2.64
N HIS A 162 -17.16 -0.97 -3.46
CA HIS A 162 -16.77 -2.32 -3.00
C HIS A 162 -15.34 -2.69 -3.38
N LEU A 163 -14.68 -1.88 -4.22
CA LEU A 163 -13.32 -2.09 -4.70
C LEU A 163 -12.60 -0.74 -4.75
N LEU A 164 -11.40 -0.67 -4.18
CA LEU A 164 -10.46 0.43 -4.37
C LEU A 164 -9.11 -0.13 -4.80
N THR A 165 -8.42 0.62 -5.65
CA THR A 165 -7.03 0.38 -6.03
C THR A 165 -6.19 1.54 -5.53
N LEU A 166 -5.21 1.27 -4.68
CA LEU A 166 -4.30 2.29 -4.15
C LEU A 166 -2.91 2.12 -4.77
N SER A 167 -2.36 3.22 -5.27
CA SER A 167 -1.02 3.33 -5.82
C SER A 167 -0.16 4.15 -4.90
N PHE A 168 1.08 3.74 -4.65
CA PHE A 168 2.03 4.45 -3.77
C PHE A 168 3.27 4.94 -4.52
N ALA A 169 3.24 4.83 -5.85
CA ALA A 169 4.31 5.20 -6.79
C ALA A 169 4.38 6.70 -7.11
N ASP A 170 4.18 7.58 -6.13
CA ASP A 170 4.40 9.02 -6.33
C ASP A 170 5.88 9.38 -6.45
N ASN A 171 6.70 8.65 -5.69
CA ASN A 171 8.14 8.73 -5.81
C ASN A 171 8.58 7.76 -6.92
N PRO A 172 9.36 8.20 -7.93
CA PRO A 172 9.91 7.28 -8.93
C PRO A 172 10.74 6.15 -8.31
N ALA A 173 11.30 6.34 -7.11
CA ALA A 173 11.97 5.28 -6.36
C ALA A 173 11.00 4.16 -5.91
N HIS A 174 9.73 4.48 -5.69
CA HIS A 174 8.70 3.52 -5.27
C HIS A 174 7.99 2.86 -6.46
N LEU A 175 8.00 3.50 -7.65
CA LEU A 175 7.37 2.96 -8.85
C LEU A 175 7.90 1.57 -9.22
N HIS A 176 9.22 1.35 -9.10
CA HIS A 176 9.81 0.04 -9.33
C HIS A 176 9.18 -1.04 -8.43
N TRP A 177 8.96 -0.71 -7.17
CA TRP A 177 8.37 -1.62 -6.18
C TRP A 177 6.90 -1.88 -6.42
N GLU A 178 6.13 -0.86 -6.81
CA GLU A 178 4.74 -1.05 -7.21
C GLU A 178 4.62 -1.91 -8.48
N CYS A 179 5.53 -1.76 -9.46
CA CYS A 179 5.57 -2.65 -10.62
C CYS A 179 5.86 -4.11 -10.23
N GLN A 180 6.70 -4.33 -9.22
CA GLN A 180 7.09 -5.67 -8.76
C GLN A 180 6.01 -6.32 -7.88
N TRP A 181 5.40 -5.55 -6.98
CA TRP A 181 4.45 -6.07 -5.98
C TRP A 181 2.97 -5.92 -6.40
N GLY A 182 2.69 -5.03 -7.35
CA GLY A 182 1.35 -4.59 -7.72
C GLY A 182 0.82 -3.45 -6.86
N PRO A 183 -0.33 -2.86 -7.23
CA PRO A 183 -1.02 -1.89 -6.39
C PRO A 183 -1.69 -2.58 -5.19
N ILE A 184 -2.13 -1.77 -4.22
CA ILE A 184 -2.89 -2.26 -3.06
C ILE A 184 -4.36 -2.37 -3.45
N PHE A 185 -4.92 -3.57 -3.39
CA PHE A 185 -6.34 -3.80 -3.64
C PHE A 185 -7.12 -3.86 -2.33
N VAL A 186 -8.08 -2.96 -2.16
CA VAL A 186 -9.02 -2.98 -1.04
C VAL A 186 -10.34 -3.52 -1.56
N ARG A 187 -10.87 -4.57 -0.93
CA ARG A 187 -12.14 -5.20 -1.31
C ARG A 187 -13.03 -5.29 -0.10
N ALA A 188 -14.29 -4.90 -0.25
CA ALA A 188 -15.25 -5.07 0.81
C ALA A 188 -15.53 -6.55 1.10
N GLN A 189 -15.87 -6.85 2.36
CA GLN A 189 -16.26 -8.20 2.77
C GLN A 189 -17.79 -8.39 2.59
N GLY A 190 -18.19 -9.15 1.57
CA GLY A 190 -19.59 -9.44 1.29
C GLY A 190 -20.30 -8.26 0.60
N LEU A 191 -21.51 -7.93 1.05
CA LEU A 191 -22.35 -6.88 0.46
C LEU A 191 -22.15 -5.49 1.09
N ARG A 192 -21.25 -5.36 2.08
CA ARG A 192 -20.94 -4.05 2.70
C ARG A 192 -20.09 -3.18 1.78
N SER A 193 -20.11 -1.86 1.96
CA SER A 193 -19.13 -0.96 1.33
C SER A 193 -17.79 -1.01 2.04
N ILE A 194 -16.73 -0.58 1.36
CA ILE A 194 -15.40 -0.43 1.97
C ILE A 194 -15.46 0.65 3.05
N THR A 195 -14.96 0.33 4.25
CA THR A 195 -14.82 1.28 5.36
C THR A 195 -13.44 1.92 5.40
N VAL A 196 -13.27 2.97 6.19
CA VAL A 196 -11.96 3.56 6.46
C VAL A 196 -11.02 2.53 7.09
N GLU A 197 -11.53 1.71 8.02
CA GLU A 197 -10.77 0.60 8.62
C GLU A 197 -10.24 -0.37 7.56
N ASP A 198 -11.09 -0.82 6.63
CA ASP A 198 -10.70 -1.75 5.55
C ASP A 198 -9.52 -1.19 4.71
N VAL A 199 -9.50 0.14 4.48
CA VAL A 199 -8.42 0.82 3.75
C VAL A 199 -7.12 0.80 4.55
N LEU A 200 -7.16 1.19 5.82
CA LEU A 200 -5.96 1.24 6.67
C LEU A 200 -5.39 -0.16 6.91
N ASP A 201 -6.25 -1.16 7.12
CA ASP A 201 -5.85 -2.56 7.25
C ASP A 201 -5.17 -3.07 5.99
N ALA A 202 -5.70 -2.75 4.80
CA ALA A 202 -5.09 -3.16 3.55
C ALA A 202 -3.69 -2.53 3.37
N ILE A 203 -3.52 -1.25 3.71
CA ILE A 203 -2.22 -0.56 3.69
C ILE A 203 -1.26 -1.22 4.69
N TYR A 204 -1.71 -1.42 5.93
CA TYR A 204 -0.90 -2.02 6.99
C TYR A 204 -0.42 -3.42 6.58
N GLN A 205 -1.33 -4.27 6.14
CA GLN A 205 -1.04 -5.65 5.72
C GLN A 205 -0.10 -5.69 4.52
N TYR A 206 -0.28 -4.80 3.55
CA TYR A 206 0.55 -4.72 2.36
C TYR A 206 2.01 -4.39 2.71
N PHE A 207 2.25 -3.35 3.52
CA PHE A 207 3.60 -2.93 3.88
C PHE A 207 4.25 -3.80 4.96
N ASN A 208 3.47 -4.57 5.72
CA ASN A 208 3.96 -5.54 6.69
C ASN A 208 4.40 -6.88 6.07
N GLN A 209 4.37 -7.05 4.76
CA GLN A 209 4.91 -8.26 4.15
C GLN A 209 6.45 -8.28 4.22
N PRO A 210 7.08 -9.41 4.59
CA PRO A 210 8.52 -9.58 4.47
C PRO A 210 9.00 -9.45 3.03
N LEU A 211 10.20 -8.90 2.84
CA LEU A 211 10.87 -8.92 1.56
C LEU A 211 11.27 -10.37 1.21
N GLY A 212 10.91 -10.79 -0.01
CA GLY A 212 11.22 -12.12 -0.53
C GLY A 212 12.55 -12.18 -1.29
N PRO A 213 13.01 -13.38 -1.67
CA PRO A 213 14.22 -13.57 -2.48
C PRO A 213 14.24 -12.76 -3.78
N ALA A 214 13.09 -12.66 -4.45
CA ALA A 214 12.94 -11.88 -5.69
C ALA A 214 13.13 -10.37 -5.45
N ASP A 215 12.76 -9.87 -4.26
CA ASP A 215 12.97 -8.48 -3.89
C ASP A 215 14.45 -8.19 -3.68
N PHE A 216 15.18 -9.08 -3.00
CA PHE A 216 16.63 -8.90 -2.82
C PHE A 216 17.41 -8.96 -4.14
N ALA A 217 16.94 -9.73 -5.12
CA ALA A 217 17.60 -9.85 -6.43
C ALA A 217 17.52 -8.57 -7.27
N THR A 218 16.51 -7.72 -7.05
CA THR A 218 16.31 -6.46 -7.81
C THR A 218 16.92 -5.24 -7.10
N VAL A 219 17.32 -5.38 -5.83
CA VAL A 219 17.87 -4.29 -5.02
C VAL A 219 19.34 -4.04 -5.36
N SER A 220 19.66 -2.79 -5.72
CA SER A 220 21.05 -2.36 -5.85
C SER A 220 21.73 -2.27 -4.47
N PRO A 221 23.05 -2.51 -4.34
CA PRO A 221 23.74 -2.42 -3.05
C PRO A 221 23.54 -1.11 -2.29
N PRO A 222 23.52 0.09 -2.93
CA PRO A 222 23.20 1.34 -2.23
C PRO A 222 21.78 1.37 -1.66
N ALA A 223 20.79 0.87 -2.40
CA ALA A 223 19.41 0.78 -1.92
C ALA A 223 19.29 -0.23 -0.76
N TRP A 224 20.07 -1.31 -0.79
CA TRP A 224 20.11 -2.28 0.31
C TRP A 224 20.58 -1.66 1.63
N ASN A 225 21.57 -0.76 1.59
CA ASN A 225 22.03 -0.06 2.79
C ASN A 225 20.90 0.80 3.40
N LEU A 226 20.13 1.51 2.57
CA LEU A 226 18.99 2.31 3.02
C LEU A 226 17.87 1.46 3.64
N ILE A 227 17.55 0.33 3.01
CA ILE A 227 16.58 -0.64 3.54
C ILE A 227 17.08 -1.21 4.88
N SER A 228 18.36 -1.55 4.96
CA SER A 228 18.98 -2.08 6.18
C SER A 228 18.94 -1.06 7.31
N ASP A 229 19.28 0.20 7.03
CA ASP A 229 19.22 1.28 8.01
C ASP A 229 17.80 1.47 8.54
N SER A 230 16.79 1.46 7.66
CA SER A 230 15.38 1.57 8.03
C SER A 230 14.91 0.37 8.87
N TYR A 231 15.30 -0.84 8.49
CA TYR A 231 15.06 -2.06 9.27
C TYR A 231 15.62 -1.95 10.70
N TYR A 232 16.89 -1.52 10.84
CA TYR A 232 17.51 -1.38 12.16
C TYR A 232 16.92 -0.24 12.98
N GLN A 233 16.45 0.84 12.34
CA GLN A 233 15.71 1.93 13.01
C GLN A 233 14.33 1.49 13.50
N ARG A 234 13.69 0.54 12.83
CA ARG A 234 12.39 0.00 13.23
C ARG A 234 12.47 -0.90 14.47
N LEU A 235 13.47 -1.78 14.55
CA LEU A 235 13.62 -2.75 15.66
C LEU A 235 13.46 -2.19 17.09
N PRO A 236 14.04 -1.03 17.47
CA PRO A 236 13.89 -0.48 18.82
C PRO A 236 12.47 0.05 19.12
N ARG A 237 11.62 0.29 18.12
CA ARG A 237 10.26 0.82 18.32
C ARG A 237 9.29 -0.21 18.93
N SER A 238 9.66 -1.49 18.91
CA SER A 238 8.82 -2.59 19.42
C SER A 238 9.61 -3.51 20.35
N PRO A 239 10.01 -3.03 21.55
CA PRO A 239 10.92 -3.76 22.44
C PRO A 239 10.39 -5.14 22.82
N ASN A 240 9.07 -5.26 23.05
CA ASN A 240 8.41 -6.51 23.43
C ASN A 240 8.28 -7.51 22.26
N LEU A 241 8.42 -7.04 21.01
CA LEU A 241 8.27 -7.85 19.80
C LEU A 241 9.57 -7.98 19.01
N ARG A 242 10.70 -7.52 19.57
CA ARG A 242 11.99 -7.49 18.86
C ARG A 242 12.38 -8.85 18.29
N ALA A 243 12.22 -9.93 19.05
CA ALA A 243 12.55 -11.28 18.58
C ALA A 243 11.65 -11.72 17.41
N TYR A 244 10.39 -11.30 17.40
CA TYR A 244 9.45 -11.56 16.32
C TYR A 244 9.81 -10.75 15.06
N ASP A 245 10.11 -9.46 15.21
CA ASP A 245 10.50 -8.60 14.08
C ASP A 245 11.85 -9.00 13.47
N VAL A 246 12.81 -9.45 14.30
CA VAL A 246 14.08 -10.00 13.81
C VAL A 246 13.86 -11.26 12.97
N ARG A 247 12.92 -12.13 13.36
CA ARG A 247 12.59 -13.34 12.58
C ARG A 247 11.89 -13.03 11.26
N ARG A 248 11.10 -11.94 11.21
CA ARG A 248 10.45 -11.48 9.96
C ARG A 248 11.44 -10.88 8.98
N GLY A 249 12.56 -10.32 9.47
CA GLY A 249 13.55 -9.63 8.65
C GLY A 249 13.05 -8.29 8.12
N ALA A 250 13.64 -7.85 7.02
CA ALA A 250 13.25 -6.63 6.33
C ALA A 250 11.83 -6.77 5.74
N LEU A 251 11.01 -5.75 5.92
CA LEU A 251 9.64 -5.68 5.41
C LEU A 251 9.55 -4.70 4.24
N ARG A 252 8.47 -4.77 3.47
CA ARG A 252 8.17 -3.78 2.42
C ARG A 252 8.15 -2.35 2.94
N LEU A 253 7.73 -2.14 4.19
CA LEU A 253 7.75 -0.82 4.82
C LEU A 253 9.17 -0.24 4.99
N ASP A 254 10.19 -1.10 5.13
CA ASP A 254 11.59 -0.65 5.31
C ASP A 254 12.14 -0.04 4.00
N VAL A 255 11.50 -0.34 2.85
CA VAL A 255 11.80 0.25 1.53
C VAL A 255 11.37 1.70 1.42
N LEU A 256 10.39 2.13 2.23
CA LEU A 256 9.90 3.51 2.25
C LEU A 256 10.90 4.49 2.89
N ASN A 257 12.01 3.97 3.42
CA ASN A 257 13.15 4.74 3.90
C ASN A 257 12.77 5.82 4.95
N GLY A 258 11.89 5.44 5.88
CA GLY A 258 11.35 6.31 6.93
C GLY A 258 10.03 6.98 6.59
N ALA A 259 9.56 6.96 5.33
CA ALA A 259 8.28 7.52 4.93
C ALA A 259 7.08 6.66 5.35
N THR A 260 6.86 6.52 6.67
CA THR A 260 5.84 5.62 7.23
C THR A 260 4.58 6.33 7.73
N LYS A 261 4.53 7.66 7.70
CA LYS A 261 3.34 8.43 8.11
C LYS A 261 2.34 8.51 6.98
N PHE A 262 1.10 8.15 7.28
CA PHE A 262 -0.03 8.32 6.37
C PHE A 262 -0.34 9.81 6.20
N SER A 263 -0.38 10.28 4.95
CA SER A 263 -0.70 11.67 4.59
C SER A 263 -1.96 11.77 3.74
N GLY A 264 -2.83 10.76 3.77
CA GLY A 264 -4.09 10.74 3.03
C GLY A 264 -4.05 10.01 1.69
N LEU A 265 -5.19 10.06 1.00
CA LEU A 265 -5.43 9.52 -0.33
C LEU A 265 -5.82 10.64 -1.28
N GLN A 266 -5.27 10.62 -2.49
CA GLN A 266 -5.62 11.53 -3.57
C GLN A 266 -6.40 10.77 -4.66
N PRO A 267 -7.61 11.18 -5.04
CA PRO A 267 -8.34 10.56 -6.15
C PRO A 267 -7.63 10.85 -7.47
N VAL A 268 -7.41 9.81 -8.27
CA VAL A 268 -6.85 9.92 -9.64
C VAL A 268 -7.87 9.43 -10.67
N GLY A 269 -8.71 8.48 -10.29
CA GLY A 269 -9.82 7.96 -11.10
C GLY A 269 -10.99 7.52 -10.22
N ARG A 270 -11.96 6.81 -10.81
CA ARG A 270 -13.19 6.39 -10.11
C ARG A 270 -12.91 5.50 -8.90
N ASP A 271 -12.11 4.45 -9.10
CA ASP A 271 -11.76 3.46 -8.08
C ASP A 271 -10.24 3.41 -7.86
N TYR A 272 -9.52 4.44 -8.30
CA TYR A 272 -8.06 4.52 -8.26
C TYR A 272 -7.63 5.74 -7.48
N PHE A 273 -6.89 5.46 -6.42
CA PHE A 273 -6.42 6.45 -5.47
C PHE A 273 -4.91 6.34 -5.32
N ARG A 274 -4.32 7.46 -4.98
CA ARG A 274 -2.90 7.61 -4.75
C ARG A 274 -2.68 7.76 -3.25
N LEU A 275 -1.86 6.89 -2.68
CA LEU A 275 -1.48 6.84 -1.29
C LEU A 275 -0.33 7.82 -1.04
N MET A 276 -0.63 8.85 -0.27
CA MET A 276 0.35 9.88 0.10
C MET A 276 1.03 9.45 1.40
N LEU A 277 2.36 9.32 1.38
CA LEU A 277 3.17 8.98 2.55
C LEU A 277 4.19 10.06 2.86
N SER A 278 4.56 10.17 4.13
CA SER A 278 5.64 11.07 4.55
C SER A 278 6.56 10.50 5.60
N ALA A 279 7.78 11.05 5.65
CA ALA A 279 8.75 10.80 6.70
C ALA A 279 8.35 11.46 8.03
#